data_AF-A0A940U9Z5-F1
#
_entry.id   AF-A0A940U9Z5-F1
#
_cell.length_a   1.000
_cell.length_b   1.000
_cell.length_c   1.000
_cell.angle_alpha   90.00
_cell.angle_beta   90.00
_cell.angle_gamma   90.00
#
_symmetry.space_group_name_H-M   'P 1'
#
loop_
_entity.id
_entity.type
_entity.pdbx_description
1 polymer ?
#
loop_
_entity_poly.entity_id
_entity_poly.type
_entity_poly.pdbx_seq_one_letter_code
_entity_poly.pdbx_strand_id
1 'polypeptide(L)'
;MELVELFLESSLSELDHINVAVKEMDFSRMAMCAHSIRGAAINLGFEEIHALAKAIEGNARANELNGTVEAAEKIKDNLEQIVGTMVLTDRH
;
A
#
# COMPACT_ATOMS: atom_id res chain seq x y z
N MET A 1 7.13 17.53 -4.82
CA MET A 1 7.22 16.58 -3.69
C MET A 1 5.88 16.32 -3.02
N GLU A 2 5.00 17.33 -2.92
CA GLU A 2 3.70 17.22 -2.24
C GLU A 2 2.86 15.97 -2.58
N LEU A 3 2.77 15.58 -3.86
CA LEU A 3 1.95 14.41 -4.26
C LEU A 3 2.54 13.07 -3.81
N VAL A 4 3.88 12.97 -3.74
CA VAL A 4 4.56 11.76 -3.27
C VAL A 4 4.49 11.67 -1.75
N GLU A 5 4.64 12.78 -1.05
CA GLU A 5 4.47 12.85 0.42
C GLU A 5 3.05 12.46 0.83
N LEU A 6 2.03 13.02 0.16
CA LEU A 6 0.63 12.64 0.40
C LEU A 6 0.39 11.15 0.11
N PHE A 7 1.00 10.61 -0.94
CA PHE A 7 0.93 9.19 -1.23
C PHE A 7 1.55 8.33 -0.14
N LEU A 8 2.72 8.72 0.39
CA LEU A 8 3.39 8.01 1.48
C LEU A 8 2.53 8.01 2.76
N GLU A 9 2.05 9.18 3.18
CA GLU A 9 1.22 9.32 4.39
C GLU A 9 -0.09 8.51 4.28
N SER A 10 -0.80 8.67 3.17
CA SER A 10 -2.05 7.94 2.96
C SER A 10 -1.82 6.43 2.86
N SER A 11 -0.81 5.98 2.13
CA SER A 11 -0.53 4.54 1.97
C SER A 11 -0.13 3.88 3.28
N LEU A 12 0.66 4.55 4.14
CA LEU A 12 1.00 4.04 5.47
C LEU A 12 -0.25 3.88 6.35
N SER A 13 -1.15 4.87 6.34
CA SER A 13 -2.42 4.80 7.06
C SER A 13 -3.32 3.66 6.54
N GLU A 14 -3.39 3.47 5.23
CA GLU A 14 -4.16 2.38 4.61
C GLU A 14 -3.56 0.99 4.94
N LEU A 15 -2.24 0.87 5.04
CA LEU A 15 -1.58 -0.37 5.48
C LEU A 15 -1.89 -0.70 6.94
N ASP A 16 -1.92 0.29 7.82
CA ASP A 16 -2.34 0.10 9.21
C ASP A 16 -3.80 -0.38 9.27
N HIS A 17 -4.68 0.18 8.44
CA HIS A 17 -6.05 -0.28 8.32
C HIS A 17 -6.17 -1.71 7.78
N ILE A 18 -5.34 -2.10 6.79
CA ILE A 18 -5.28 -3.49 6.31
C ILE A 18 -4.87 -4.42 7.45
N ASN A 19 -3.85 -4.07 8.23
CA ASN A 19 -3.37 -4.88 9.36
C ASN A 19 -4.43 -5.08 10.45
N VAL A 20 -5.25 -4.05 10.72
CA VAL A 20 -6.40 -4.17 11.63
C VAL A 20 -7.48 -5.03 11.01
N ALA A 21 -7.85 -4.77 9.75
CA ALA A 21 -8.90 -5.50 9.05
C ALA A 21 -8.60 -7.01 8.96
N VAL A 22 -7.33 -7.40 8.75
CA VAL A 22 -6.88 -8.80 8.77
C VAL A 22 -7.21 -9.49 10.09
N LYS A 23 -7.01 -8.80 11.24
CA LYS A 23 -7.32 -9.36 12.57
C LYS A 23 -8.82 -9.51 12.80
N GLU A 24 -9.61 -8.64 12.18
CA GLU A 24 -11.07 -8.59 12.30
C GLU A 24 -11.79 -9.42 11.21
N MET A 25 -11.04 -10.01 10.26
CA MET A 25 -11.59 -10.66 9.06
C MET A 25 -12.50 -9.72 8.24
N ASP A 26 -12.24 -8.41 8.28
CA ASP A 26 -13.01 -7.40 7.55
C ASP A 26 -12.51 -7.27 6.10
N PHE A 27 -12.92 -8.22 5.27
CA PHE A 27 -12.53 -8.28 3.86
C PHE A 27 -12.99 -7.06 3.05
N SER A 28 -14.11 -6.44 3.43
CA SER A 28 -14.60 -5.23 2.76
C SER A 28 -13.63 -4.08 2.99
N ARG A 29 -13.18 -3.88 4.24
CA ARG A 29 -12.19 -2.86 4.57
C ARG A 29 -10.85 -3.13 3.91
N MET A 30 -10.37 -4.37 3.92
CA MET A 30 -9.13 -4.74 3.21
C MET A 30 -9.19 -4.36 1.73
N ALA A 31 -10.30 -4.69 1.06
CA ALA A 31 -10.48 -4.38 -0.36
C ALA A 31 -10.50 -2.87 -0.64
N MET A 32 -11.17 -2.07 0.21
CA MET A 32 -11.22 -0.61 0.06
C MET A 32 -9.85 0.04 0.25
N CYS A 33 -9.13 -0.32 1.32
CA CYS A 33 -7.80 0.21 1.59
C CYS A 33 -6.82 -0.14 0.47
N ALA A 34 -6.83 -1.40 0.02
CA ALA A 34 -5.98 -1.85 -1.08
C ALA A 34 -6.33 -1.16 -2.41
N HIS A 35 -7.61 -0.92 -2.68
CA HIS A 35 -8.06 -0.16 -3.85
C HIS A 35 -7.52 1.28 -3.85
N SER A 36 -7.54 1.94 -2.69
CA SER A 36 -7.01 3.29 -2.47
C SER A 36 -5.51 3.35 -2.81
N ILE A 37 -4.70 2.47 -2.22
CA ILE A 37 -3.25 2.36 -2.48
C ILE A 37 -3.01 2.08 -3.98
N ARG A 38 -3.73 1.12 -4.57
CA ARG A 38 -3.59 0.73 -5.97
C ARG A 38 -3.83 1.89 -6.93
N GLY A 39 -4.85 2.70 -6.65
CA GLY A 39 -5.23 3.86 -7.45
C GLY A 39 -4.22 5.00 -7.34
N ALA A 40 -3.69 5.26 -6.15
CA ALA A 40 -2.67 6.28 -5.96
C ALA A 40 -1.32 5.86 -6.59
N ALA A 41 -0.93 4.60 -6.43
CA ALA A 41 0.32 4.06 -6.95
C ALA A 41 0.40 4.12 -8.49
N ILE A 42 -0.68 3.79 -9.20
CA ILE A 42 -0.69 3.85 -10.68
C ILE A 42 -0.56 5.28 -11.21
N ASN A 43 -1.13 6.26 -10.50
CA ASN A 43 -1.04 7.67 -10.89
C ASN A 43 0.38 8.23 -10.76
N LEU A 44 1.20 7.62 -9.90
CA LEU A 44 2.59 8.02 -9.64
C LEU A 44 3.63 7.13 -10.33
N GLY A 45 3.19 6.09 -11.05
CA GLY A 45 4.08 5.15 -11.73
C GLY A 45 4.77 4.13 -10.81
N PHE A 46 4.27 3.93 -9.58
CA PHE A 46 4.79 2.92 -8.67
C PHE A 46 4.21 1.53 -8.99
N GLU A 47 4.71 0.92 -10.07
CA GLU A 47 4.17 -0.34 -10.63
C GLU A 47 4.20 -1.51 -9.65
N GLU A 48 5.26 -1.64 -8.85
CA GLU A 48 5.38 -2.72 -7.86
C GLU A 48 4.33 -2.58 -6.74
N ILE A 49 4.19 -1.37 -6.17
CA ILE A 49 3.17 -1.07 -5.16
C ILE A 49 1.77 -1.30 -5.75
N HIS A 50 1.54 -0.89 -7.00
CA HIS A 50 0.28 -1.12 -7.70
C HIS A 50 -0.07 -2.61 -7.81
N ALA A 51 0.91 -3.44 -8.21
CA ALA A 51 0.71 -4.88 -8.37
C ALA A 51 0.42 -5.57 -7.02
N LEU A 52 1.15 -5.22 -5.97
CA LEU A 52 0.96 -5.76 -4.62
C LEU A 52 -0.41 -5.36 -4.05
N ALA A 53 -0.79 -4.09 -4.17
CA ALA A 53 -2.10 -3.61 -3.72
C ALA A 53 -3.25 -4.27 -4.49
N LYS A 54 -3.07 -4.52 -5.79
CA LYS A 54 -4.03 -5.28 -6.60
C LYS A 54 -4.20 -6.72 -6.11
N ALA A 55 -3.11 -7.37 -5.69
CA ALA A 55 -3.17 -8.72 -5.12
C ALA A 55 -3.97 -8.74 -3.80
N ILE A 56 -3.70 -7.78 -2.90
CA ILE A 56 -4.47 -7.64 -1.65
C ILE A 56 -5.95 -7.40 -1.94
N GLU A 57 -6.28 -6.48 -2.86
CA GLU A 57 -7.66 -6.20 -3.25
C GLU A 57 -8.35 -7.44 -3.81
N GLY A 58 -7.66 -8.22 -4.64
CA GLY A 58 -8.16 -9.46 -5.22
C GLY A 58 -8.46 -10.53 -4.16
N ASN A 59 -7.51 -10.78 -3.26
CA ASN A 59 -7.66 -11.73 -2.16
C ASN A 59 -8.81 -11.34 -1.24
N ALA A 60 -8.88 -10.06 -0.85
CA ALA A 60 -9.94 -9.54 -0.01
C ALA A 60 -11.32 -9.71 -0.67
N ARG A 61 -11.47 -9.41 -1.96
CA ARG A 61 -12.72 -9.63 -2.71
C ARG A 61 -13.11 -11.11 -2.80
N ALA A 62 -12.14 -12.02 -2.71
CA ALA A 62 -12.36 -13.46 -2.65
C ALA A 62 -12.59 -13.99 -1.22
N ASN A 63 -12.57 -13.13 -0.19
CA ASN A 63 -12.56 -13.51 1.23
C ASN A 63 -11.37 -14.40 1.61
N GLU A 64 -10.21 -14.15 1.00
CA GLU A 64 -8.96 -14.87 1.24
C GLU A 64 -7.91 -13.94 1.89
N LEU A 65 -7.03 -14.54 2.71
CA LEU A 65 -5.90 -13.84 3.34
C LEU A 65 -4.54 -14.22 2.78
N ASN A 66 -4.50 -15.18 1.85
CA ASN A 66 -3.25 -15.79 1.40
C ASN A 66 -2.31 -14.74 0.79
N GLY A 67 -1.17 -14.50 1.43
CA GLY A 67 -0.20 -13.51 0.98
C GLY A 67 -0.60 -12.04 1.18
N THR A 68 -1.75 -11.75 1.80
CA THR A 68 -2.19 -10.37 2.08
C THR A 68 -1.21 -9.64 3.00
N VAL A 69 -0.78 -10.30 4.09
CA VAL A 69 0.16 -9.72 5.05
C VAL A 69 1.54 -9.52 4.42
N GLU A 70 2.05 -10.54 3.70
CA GLU A 70 3.33 -10.45 3.00
C GLU A 70 3.34 -9.34 1.94
N ALA A 71 2.24 -9.18 1.19
CA ALA A 71 2.11 -8.10 0.22
C ALA A 71 2.07 -6.72 0.91
N ALA A 72 1.39 -6.60 2.05
CA ALA A 72 1.34 -5.36 2.82
C ALA A 72 2.72 -4.98 3.37
N GLU A 73 3.48 -5.95 3.87
CA GLU A 73 4.88 -5.76 4.31
C GLU A 73 5.77 -5.30 3.14
N LYS A 74 5.67 -5.94 1.97
CA LYS A 74 6.43 -5.51 0.78
C LYS A 74 6.06 -4.11 0.31
N ILE A 75 4.79 -3.70 0.39
CA ILE A 75 4.40 -2.32 0.08
C ILE A 75 5.09 -1.37 1.06
N LYS A 76 5.07 -1.69 2.36
CA LYS A 76 5.75 -0.88 3.38
C LYS A 76 7.24 -0.70 3.08
N ASP A 77 7.94 -1.79 2.76
CA ASP A 77 9.37 -1.74 2.40
C ASP A 77 9.63 -0.83 1.18
N ASN A 78 8.76 -0.92 0.16
CA ASN A 78 8.83 -0.04 -1.01
C ASN A 78 8.63 1.44 -0.65
N LEU A 79 7.68 1.76 0.26
CA LEU A 79 7.46 3.13 0.74
C LEU A 79 8.70 3.66 1.50
N GLU A 80 9.32 2.83 2.35
CA GLU A 80 10.55 3.19 3.08
C GLU A 80 11.72 3.45 2.12
N GLN A 81 11.84 2.71 1.02
CA GLN A 81 12.83 2.96 -0.03
C GLN A 81 12.59 4.28 -0.78
N ILE A 82 11.33 4.62 -1.06
CA ILE A 82 10.97 5.92 -1.67
C ILE A 82 11.41 7.06 -0.74
N VAL A 83 11.08 6.97 0.55
CA VAL A 83 11.51 7.96 1.56
C VAL A 83 13.03 8.09 1.60
N GLY A 84 13.75 6.97 1.64
CA GLY A 84 15.22 6.97 1.65
C GLY A 84 15.81 7.66 0.42
N THR A 85 15.21 7.45 -0.75
CA THR A 85 15.65 8.10 -2.01
C THR A 85 15.41 9.60 -1.98
N MET A 86 14.25 10.05 -1.50
CA MET A 86 13.90 11.47 -1.41
C MET A 86 14.87 12.25 -0.51
N VAL A 87 15.22 11.68 0.65
CA VAL A 87 16.17 12.29 1.60
C VAL A 87 17.58 12.43 1.01
N LEU A 88 17.97 11.56 0.08
CA LEU A 88 19.26 11.66 -0.61
C LEU A 88 19.25 12.73 -1.71
N THR A 89 18.13 12.91 -2.41
CA THR A 89 18.00 13.92 -3.47
C THR A 89 17.89 15.35 -2.96
N ASP A 90 17.34 15.58 -1.76
CA ASP A 90 17.22 16.93 -1.15
C ASP A 90 18.55 17.48 -0.60
N ARG A 91 19.64 16.69 -0.61
CA ARG A 91 20.97 17.11 -0.15
C ARG A 91 21.84 17.78 -1.23
N HIS A 92 21.28 18.10 -2.39
CA HIS A 92 21.95 18.75 -3.52
C HIS A 92 21.17 19.96 -4.03
#